data_AF-H8X915-F1
#
_entry.id   AF-H8X915-F1
#
_cell.length_a   1.000
_cell.length_b   1.000
_cell.length_c   1.000
_cell.angle_alpha   90.00
_cell.angle_beta   90.00
_cell.angle_gamma   90.00
#
_symmetry.space_group_name_H-M   'P 1'
#
loop_
_entity.id
_entity.type
_entity.pdbx_description
1 polymer ?
#
loop_
_entity_poly.entity_id
_entity_poly.type
_entity_poly.pdbx_seq_one_letter_code
_entity_poly.pdbx_strand_id
1 'polypeptide(L)'
;MFFVTVILISLAAIYIVLKLLNHFKTVPDLYLQQQSYPDPTRLPNESPIYHSTKSPTGLRLGLDIRYDHYKLRRGNCSDIWEIAMKKGGGSRGIYVRDEFVEFATINYYISQWGETCDAINIPVDYKIDTRWIIVVLIGLVKQIPLQFYEKQVPKTGKFISHIKLPHPQQLTEFENVYTVDKDKGISIKFNKSVKLGIDVVVDFTQLNLISAVASSIKHLPVDHTGKSFTIISSPDFEGVSNTILKLLMTFVCQMEVHIEDAPTFETDITTLPESKAILSELSWKQNIKLHFLGLGIFSSDKLVYVYSSVSHPQLTSSQLNHLRIVTNSHVIREYYTYNIFGPILTTDYYEYRTYTRQFGVIPQSLEMKVNNLDANGIGSLLVRGYTIGKSTNYLNGVEQKQNANSNGDGFMPINIRGKWGTDGCLYLI
;
A
#
# COMPACT_ATOMS: atom_id res chain seq x y z
N MET A 1 16.90 60.84 -3.04
CA MET A 1 15.51 60.51 -3.44
C MET A 1 15.48 59.34 -4.41
N PHE A 2 16.17 59.40 -5.56
CA PHE A 2 16.21 58.31 -6.56
C PHE A 2 16.57 56.92 -6.00
N PHE A 3 17.64 56.81 -5.19
CA PHE A 3 18.05 55.54 -4.56
C PHE A 3 16.96 54.94 -3.64
N VAL A 4 16.26 55.78 -2.89
CA VAL A 4 15.18 55.34 -1.99
C VAL A 4 14.00 54.81 -2.81
N THR A 5 13.66 55.47 -3.92
CA THR A 5 12.62 55.03 -4.85
C THR A 5 12.96 53.68 -5.48
N VAL A 6 14.20 53.49 -5.94
CA VAL A 6 14.65 52.21 -6.52
C VAL A 6 14.59 51.08 -5.49
N ILE A 7 15.03 51.33 -4.24
CA ILE A 7 14.96 50.34 -3.18
C ILE A 7 13.50 49.97 -2.86
N LEU A 8 12.60 50.96 -2.77
CA LEU A 8 11.18 50.72 -2.49
C LEU A 8 10.50 49.92 -3.61
N ILE A 9 10.80 50.23 -4.88
CA ILE A 9 10.27 49.48 -6.03
C ILE A 9 10.77 48.03 -6.00
N SER A 10 12.06 47.81 -5.74
CA SER A 10 12.63 46.47 -5.64
C SER A 10 12.01 45.66 -4.51
N LEU A 11 11.83 46.25 -3.33
CA LEU A 11 11.16 45.58 -2.20
C LEU A 11 9.69 45.29 -2.50
N ALA A 12 8.96 46.22 -3.14
CA ALA A 12 7.58 45.99 -3.56
C ALA A 12 7.47 44.87 -4.59
N ALA A 13 8.38 44.82 -5.58
CA ALA A 13 8.44 43.75 -6.57
C ALA A 13 8.73 42.39 -5.92
N ILE A 14 9.73 42.32 -5.03
CA ILE A 14 10.04 41.11 -4.26
C ILE A 14 8.82 40.65 -3.44
N TYR A 15 8.16 41.58 -2.74
CA TYR A 15 6.97 41.27 -1.95
C TYR A 15 5.83 40.72 -2.81
N ILE A 16 5.55 41.34 -3.97
CA ILE A 16 4.53 40.86 -4.92
C ILE A 16 4.88 39.47 -5.42
N VAL A 17 6.14 39.23 -5.80
CA VAL A 17 6.59 37.91 -6.29
C VAL A 17 6.44 36.86 -5.18
N LEU A 18 6.86 37.13 -3.95
CA LEU A 18 6.71 36.20 -2.83
C LEU A 18 5.23 35.90 -2.54
N LYS A 19 4.37 36.92 -2.61
CA LYS A 19 2.92 36.75 -2.42
C LYS A 19 2.30 35.90 -3.53
N LEU A 20 2.72 36.11 -4.78
CA LEU A 20 2.29 35.29 -5.92
C LEU A 20 2.76 33.84 -5.78
N LEU A 21 4.04 33.61 -5.47
CA LEU A 21 4.57 32.26 -5.25
C LEU A 21 3.81 31.54 -4.14
N ASN A 22 3.52 32.21 -3.03
CA ASN A 22 2.74 31.63 -1.95
C ASN A 22 1.28 31.35 -2.34
N HIS A 23 0.68 32.19 -3.19
CA HIS A 23 -0.67 31.96 -3.71
C HIS A 23 -0.76 30.74 -4.63
N PHE A 24 0.29 30.47 -5.42
CA PHE A 24 0.35 29.32 -6.32
C PHE A 24 0.81 28.02 -5.65
N LYS A 25 1.17 28.05 -4.36
CA LYS A 25 1.48 26.82 -3.62
C LYS A 25 0.25 25.93 -3.57
N THR A 26 0.49 24.64 -3.77
CA THR A 26 -0.56 23.62 -3.77
C THR A 26 -1.16 23.43 -2.38
N VAL A 27 -0.31 23.50 -1.35
CA VAL A 27 -0.70 23.45 0.07
C VAL A 27 0.10 24.46 0.89
N PRO A 28 -0.46 24.98 2.00
CA PRO A 28 0.29 25.80 2.95
C PRO A 28 1.42 25.01 3.61
N ASP A 29 2.52 25.67 3.96
CA ASP A 29 3.67 25.01 4.62
C ASP A 29 3.29 24.33 5.94
N LEU A 30 2.30 24.88 6.66
CA LEU A 30 1.78 24.33 7.91
C LEU A 30 1.20 22.92 7.73
N TYR A 31 0.61 22.61 6.57
CA TYR A 31 0.07 21.28 6.29
C TYR A 31 1.16 20.20 6.38
N LEU A 32 2.37 20.51 5.91
CA LEU A 32 3.50 19.58 5.92
C LEU A 32 4.24 19.52 7.28
N GLN A 33 3.88 20.38 8.24
CA GLN A 33 4.48 20.43 9.58
C GLN A 33 3.76 19.54 10.60
N GLN A 34 2.60 18.98 10.26
CA GLN A 34 1.87 18.08 11.15
C GLN A 34 1.26 16.93 10.35
N GLN A 35 2.10 15.98 9.94
CA GLN A 35 1.65 14.85 9.12
C GLN A 35 1.18 13.63 9.94
N SER A 36 1.52 13.61 11.23
CA SER A 36 1.05 12.65 12.23
C SER A 36 0.76 13.38 13.53
N TYR A 37 -0.11 12.84 14.39
CA TYR A 37 -0.32 13.38 15.73
C TYR A 37 0.18 12.42 16.81
N PRO A 38 0.95 12.90 17.80
CA PRO A 38 1.38 12.09 18.94
C PRO A 38 0.32 12.05 20.05
N ASP A 39 0.22 10.92 20.73
CA ASP A 39 -0.53 10.79 21.97
C ASP A 39 0.15 11.55 23.12
N PRO A 40 -0.64 12.04 24.10
CA PRO A 40 -0.10 12.81 25.22
C PRO A 40 0.72 11.96 26.21
N THR A 41 0.53 10.64 26.21
CA THR A 41 1.16 9.72 27.17
C THR A 41 2.26 8.88 26.51
N ARG A 42 3.37 8.70 27.23
CA ARG A 42 4.47 7.80 26.84
C ARG A 42 5.09 7.14 28.07
N LEU A 43 5.67 5.97 27.88
CA LEU A 43 6.50 5.32 28.89
C LEU A 43 7.93 5.90 28.88
N PRO A 44 8.69 5.74 29.98
CA PRO A 44 10.11 6.06 30.00
C PRO A 44 10.87 5.30 28.90
N ASN A 45 11.82 5.97 28.23
CA ASN A 45 12.61 5.45 27.11
C ASN A 45 11.81 5.07 25.84
N GLU A 46 10.57 5.58 25.70
CA GLU A 46 9.76 5.45 24.48
C GLU A 46 9.38 6.83 23.91
N SER A 47 9.09 6.88 22.60
CA SER A 47 8.39 8.00 22.00
C SER A 47 6.90 7.94 22.36
N PRO A 48 6.16 9.05 22.18
CA PRO A 48 4.71 8.98 22.07
C PRO A 48 4.26 7.94 21.04
N ILE A 49 3.04 7.45 21.19
CA ILE A 49 2.35 6.70 20.12
C ILE A 49 1.88 7.71 19.09
N TYR A 50 2.21 7.48 17.83
CA TYR A 50 1.79 8.34 16.73
C TYR A 50 0.66 7.70 15.95
N HIS A 51 -0.23 8.57 15.45
CA HIS A 51 -1.41 8.23 14.68
C HIS A 51 -1.45 9.01 13.37
N SER A 52 -2.17 8.44 12.40
CA SER A 52 -2.43 9.10 11.11
C SER A 52 -3.41 10.26 11.29
N THR A 53 -3.07 11.45 10.80
CA THR A 53 -4.00 12.61 10.75
C THR A 53 -5.25 12.35 9.92
N LYS A 54 -5.21 11.35 9.04
CA LYS A 54 -6.34 10.97 8.20
C LYS A 54 -7.38 10.13 8.97
N SER A 55 -7.06 9.64 10.18
CA SER A 55 -7.97 8.86 11.03
C SER A 55 -8.07 9.44 12.45
N PRO A 56 -8.95 10.44 12.68
CA PRO A 56 -9.09 11.08 13.99
C PRO A 56 -9.79 10.21 15.05
N THR A 57 -10.50 9.15 14.64
CA THR A 57 -11.29 8.29 15.54
C THR A 57 -10.61 6.95 15.84
N GLY A 58 -9.28 6.87 15.70
CA GLY A 58 -8.48 5.67 15.97
C GLY A 58 -8.19 4.82 14.72
N LEU A 59 -7.73 3.59 14.93
CA LEU A 59 -7.31 2.66 13.87
C LEU A 59 -8.43 2.29 12.90
N ARG A 60 -8.13 2.32 11.60
CA ARG A 60 -9.06 1.90 10.54
C ARG A 60 -9.24 0.38 10.54
N LEU A 61 -10.49 -0.05 10.66
CA LEU A 61 -10.94 -1.42 10.84
C LEU A 61 -11.88 -1.87 9.71
N GLY A 62 -11.31 -2.14 8.54
CA GLY A 62 -12.06 -2.61 7.38
C GLY A 62 -12.99 -1.57 6.71
N LEU A 63 -13.98 -2.05 5.97
CA LEU A 63 -14.78 -1.28 5.02
C LEU A 63 -16.07 -0.65 5.60
N ASP A 64 -16.42 -0.96 6.85
CA ASP A 64 -17.67 -0.49 7.50
C ASP A 64 -18.93 -0.76 6.67
N ILE A 65 -19.10 -2.00 6.23
CA ILE A 65 -20.26 -2.43 5.43
C ILE A 65 -21.49 -2.52 6.34
N ARG A 66 -22.61 -1.93 5.91
CA ARG A 66 -23.90 -2.09 6.60
C ARG A 66 -24.44 -3.50 6.36
N TYR A 67 -24.74 -4.23 7.43
CA TYR A 67 -25.21 -5.62 7.35
C TYR A 67 -26.63 -5.81 7.91
N ASP A 68 -26.99 -5.08 8.97
CA ASP A 68 -28.32 -5.17 9.57
C ASP A 68 -28.69 -3.82 10.21
N HIS A 69 -29.48 -3.01 9.49
CA HIS A 69 -29.97 -1.66 9.81
C HIS A 69 -28.91 -0.69 10.37
N TYR A 70 -28.45 -0.93 11.60
CA TYR A 70 -27.50 -0.11 12.35
C TYR A 70 -26.15 -0.79 12.62
N LYS A 71 -26.00 -2.10 12.36
CA LYS A 71 -24.73 -2.82 12.58
C LYS A 71 -23.80 -2.69 11.37
N LEU A 72 -22.63 -2.13 11.64
CA LEU A 72 -21.49 -2.13 10.72
C LEU A 72 -20.67 -3.40 10.93
N ARG A 73 -20.23 -3.99 9.84
CA ARG A 73 -19.23 -5.06 9.85
C ARG A 73 -18.02 -4.68 9.02
N ARG A 74 -16.91 -5.36 9.28
CA ARG A 74 -15.59 -5.01 8.72
C ARG A 74 -15.47 -5.37 7.24
N GLY A 75 -16.21 -6.38 6.80
CA GLY A 75 -16.15 -6.92 5.44
C GLY A 75 -15.13 -8.06 5.27
N ASN A 76 -15.24 -8.77 4.17
CA ASN A 76 -14.37 -9.86 3.73
C ASN A 76 -14.15 -9.79 2.21
N CYS A 77 -13.28 -10.65 1.67
CA CYS A 77 -12.96 -10.63 0.23
C CYS A 77 -14.18 -10.92 -0.67
N SER A 78 -15.16 -11.70 -0.21
CA SER A 78 -16.39 -11.96 -0.97
C SER A 78 -17.24 -10.68 -1.11
N ASP A 79 -17.20 -9.76 -0.13
CA ASP A 79 -17.88 -8.46 -0.24
C ASP A 79 -17.23 -7.54 -1.26
N ILE A 80 -15.88 -7.53 -1.29
CA ILE A 80 -15.16 -6.77 -2.30
C ILE A 80 -15.53 -7.28 -3.69
N TRP A 81 -15.63 -8.60 -3.86
CA TRP A 81 -16.07 -9.21 -5.11
C TRP A 81 -17.52 -8.87 -5.46
N GLU A 82 -18.43 -8.91 -4.49
CA GLU A 82 -19.82 -8.49 -4.68
C GLU A 82 -19.92 -7.02 -5.12
N ILE A 83 -19.13 -6.13 -4.51
CA ILE A 83 -19.02 -4.72 -4.90
C ILE A 83 -18.47 -4.59 -6.34
N ALA A 84 -17.50 -5.41 -6.75
CA ALA A 84 -16.96 -5.42 -8.11
C ALA A 84 -18.02 -5.82 -9.14
N MET A 85 -18.87 -6.81 -8.81
CA MET A 85 -19.91 -7.35 -9.70
C MET A 85 -21.14 -6.44 -9.82
N LYS A 86 -21.52 -5.70 -8.75
CA LYS A 86 -22.76 -4.89 -8.70
C LYS A 86 -22.86 -3.78 -9.74
N LYS A 87 -21.74 -3.14 -10.12
CA LYS A 87 -21.73 -2.01 -11.08
C LYS A 87 -21.17 -2.49 -12.41
N GLY A 88 -22.05 -2.68 -13.41
CA GLY A 88 -21.68 -3.12 -14.77
C GLY A 88 -21.99 -4.58 -15.09
N GLY A 89 -22.65 -5.35 -14.20
CA GLY A 89 -23.30 -6.61 -14.55
C GLY A 89 -22.39 -7.69 -15.15
N GLY A 90 -21.09 -7.68 -14.83
CA GLY A 90 -20.12 -8.66 -15.33
C GLY A 90 -19.38 -8.30 -16.62
N SER A 91 -19.73 -7.20 -17.32
CA SER A 91 -19.02 -6.75 -18.55
C SER A 91 -17.70 -6.02 -18.28
N ARG A 92 -17.47 -5.61 -17.03
CA ARG A 92 -16.17 -5.10 -16.58
C ARG A 92 -15.19 -6.25 -16.43
N GLY A 93 -13.90 -5.94 -16.46
CA GLY A 93 -12.85 -6.94 -16.35
C GLY A 93 -11.51 -6.34 -15.97
N ILE A 94 -10.48 -7.14 -16.19
CA ILE A 94 -9.09 -6.82 -15.91
C ILE A 94 -8.32 -7.00 -17.20
N TYR A 95 -7.53 -6.00 -17.58
CA TYR A 95 -6.51 -6.15 -18.61
C TYR A 95 -5.25 -6.72 -17.97
N VAL A 96 -4.78 -7.85 -18.48
CA VAL A 96 -3.53 -8.49 -18.06
C VAL A 96 -2.65 -8.56 -19.30
N ARG A 97 -1.74 -7.58 -19.44
CA ARG A 97 -1.08 -7.30 -20.72
C ARG A 97 -2.15 -7.04 -21.80
N ASP A 98 -2.03 -7.70 -22.95
CA ASP A 98 -2.97 -7.59 -24.06
C ASP A 98 -4.28 -8.41 -23.88
N GLU A 99 -4.41 -9.19 -22.81
CA GLU A 99 -5.59 -10.03 -22.57
C GLU A 99 -6.61 -9.34 -21.67
N PHE A 100 -7.85 -9.21 -22.13
CA PHE A 100 -8.97 -8.76 -21.30
C PHE A 100 -9.72 -9.96 -20.72
N VAL A 101 -9.92 -9.96 -19.40
CA VAL A 101 -10.62 -11.01 -18.67
C VAL A 101 -11.82 -10.42 -17.96
N GLU A 102 -13.01 -10.76 -18.42
CA GLU A 102 -14.27 -10.30 -17.84
C GLU A 102 -14.50 -10.85 -16.44
N PHE A 103 -15.06 -10.02 -15.56
CA PHE A 103 -15.49 -10.42 -14.23
C PHE A 103 -16.54 -11.53 -14.30
N ALA A 104 -17.43 -11.54 -15.30
CA ALA A 104 -18.38 -12.64 -15.48
C ALA A 104 -17.69 -13.99 -15.68
N THR A 105 -16.56 -14.01 -16.39
CA THR A 105 -15.76 -15.22 -16.63
C THR A 105 -15.05 -15.66 -15.35
N ILE A 106 -14.45 -14.71 -14.62
CA ILE A 106 -13.82 -14.99 -13.31
C ILE A 106 -14.88 -15.52 -12.32
N ASN A 107 -16.05 -14.91 -12.31
CA ASN A 107 -17.15 -15.29 -11.43
C ASN A 107 -17.67 -16.70 -11.74
N TYR A 108 -17.72 -17.08 -13.02
CA TYR A 108 -18.01 -18.45 -13.40
C TYR A 108 -16.97 -19.42 -12.82
N TYR A 109 -15.66 -19.14 -12.96
CA TYR A 109 -14.62 -19.98 -12.36
C TYR A 109 -14.72 -20.09 -10.84
N ILE A 110 -15.03 -18.98 -10.17
CA ILE A 110 -15.34 -18.98 -8.74
C ILE A 110 -16.53 -19.91 -8.48
N SER A 111 -17.64 -19.80 -9.21
CA SER A 111 -18.83 -20.63 -9.00
C SER A 111 -18.56 -22.13 -9.16
N GLN A 112 -17.76 -22.51 -10.16
CA GLN A 112 -17.44 -23.90 -10.48
C GLN A 112 -16.42 -24.52 -9.53
N TRP A 113 -15.78 -23.72 -8.69
CA TRP A 113 -14.87 -24.24 -7.69
C TRP A 113 -15.64 -25.01 -6.61
N GLY A 114 -15.56 -26.34 -6.68
CA GLY A 114 -16.14 -27.27 -5.71
C GLY A 114 -15.10 -28.13 -4.97
N GLU A 115 -13.81 -27.99 -5.30
CA GLU A 115 -12.76 -28.80 -4.66
C GLU A 115 -12.40 -28.27 -3.27
N THR A 116 -12.34 -29.15 -2.28
CA THR A 116 -11.81 -28.84 -0.95
C THR A 116 -10.30 -29.03 -0.95
N CYS A 117 -9.53 -27.99 -0.64
CA CYS A 117 -8.09 -28.09 -0.42
C CYS A 117 -7.65 -27.19 0.73
N ASP A 118 -6.56 -27.56 1.42
CA ASP A 118 -6.07 -26.84 2.60
C ASP A 118 -5.53 -25.45 2.27
N ALA A 119 -4.90 -25.31 1.10
CA ALA A 119 -4.32 -24.08 0.59
C ALA A 119 -4.07 -24.21 -0.92
N ILE A 120 -3.98 -23.07 -1.60
CA ILE A 120 -3.46 -22.96 -2.96
C ILE A 120 -2.03 -22.46 -2.87
N ASN A 121 -1.08 -23.28 -3.33
CA ASN A 121 0.35 -23.00 -3.29
C ASN A 121 0.79 -22.29 -4.56
N ILE A 122 1.42 -21.13 -4.40
CA ILE A 122 1.88 -20.27 -5.50
C ILE A 122 3.34 -19.90 -5.23
N PRO A 123 4.30 -20.25 -6.11
CA PRO A 123 5.64 -19.70 -6.03
C PRO A 123 5.59 -18.16 -6.07
N VAL A 124 6.36 -17.47 -5.23
CA VAL A 124 6.37 -16.00 -5.21
C VAL A 124 6.88 -15.40 -6.53
N ASP A 125 7.72 -16.15 -7.24
CA ASP A 125 8.26 -15.83 -8.55
C ASP A 125 7.38 -16.30 -9.71
N TYR A 126 6.20 -16.87 -9.42
CA TYR A 126 5.24 -17.24 -10.45
C TYR A 126 4.78 -15.99 -11.22
N LYS A 127 4.84 -16.07 -12.55
CA LYS A 127 4.45 -14.98 -13.45
C LYS A 127 3.02 -14.54 -13.18
N ILE A 128 2.82 -13.25 -12.88
CA ILE A 128 1.48 -12.67 -12.73
C ILE A 128 0.83 -12.58 -14.12
N ASP A 129 -0.02 -13.54 -14.41
CA ASP A 129 -0.78 -13.70 -15.65
C ASP A 129 -2.28 -13.89 -15.36
N THR A 130 -3.07 -14.05 -16.41
CA THR A 130 -4.52 -14.28 -16.31
C THR A 130 -4.87 -15.43 -15.36
N ARG A 131 -4.10 -16.53 -15.40
CA ARG A 131 -4.30 -17.68 -14.53
C ARG A 131 -4.03 -17.33 -13.07
N TRP A 132 -2.94 -16.62 -12.80
CA TRP A 132 -2.60 -16.17 -11.45
C TRP A 132 -3.73 -15.33 -10.85
N ILE A 133 -4.25 -14.37 -11.62
CA ILE A 133 -5.35 -13.50 -11.17
C ILE A 133 -6.61 -14.31 -10.86
N ILE A 134 -7.03 -15.19 -11.76
CA ILE A 134 -8.21 -16.04 -11.56
C ILE A 134 -8.04 -16.89 -10.30
N VAL A 135 -6.90 -17.57 -10.14
CA VAL A 135 -6.65 -18.48 -9.02
C VAL A 135 -6.58 -17.72 -7.68
N VAL A 136 -5.94 -16.55 -7.66
CA VAL A 136 -5.92 -15.68 -6.48
C VAL A 136 -7.33 -15.25 -6.10
N LEU A 137 -8.15 -14.82 -7.07
CA LEU A 137 -9.53 -14.41 -6.79
C LEU A 137 -10.41 -15.58 -6.34
N ILE A 138 -10.22 -16.78 -6.88
CA ILE A 138 -10.86 -18.00 -6.36
C ILE A 138 -10.49 -18.20 -4.90
N GLY A 139 -9.20 -18.17 -4.55
CA GLY A 139 -8.76 -18.36 -3.16
C GLY A 139 -9.33 -17.31 -2.21
N LEU A 140 -9.29 -16.03 -2.59
CA LEU A 140 -9.81 -14.94 -1.78
C LEU A 140 -11.34 -15.03 -1.57
N VAL A 141 -12.11 -15.27 -2.64
CA VAL A 141 -13.59 -15.28 -2.59
C VAL A 141 -14.14 -16.56 -1.98
N LYS A 142 -13.52 -17.71 -2.23
CA LYS A 142 -13.88 -19.01 -1.61
C LYS A 142 -13.24 -19.26 -0.25
N GLN A 143 -12.41 -18.32 0.22
CA GLN A 143 -11.75 -18.37 1.52
C GLN A 143 -10.80 -19.55 1.68
N ILE A 144 -10.11 -19.89 0.59
CA ILE A 144 -9.06 -20.89 0.56
C ILE A 144 -7.73 -20.15 0.78
N PRO A 145 -6.94 -20.52 1.79
CA PRO A 145 -5.66 -19.86 2.04
C PRO A 145 -4.75 -19.88 0.80
N LEU A 146 -4.25 -18.72 0.40
CA LEU A 146 -3.23 -18.59 -0.64
C LEU A 146 -1.84 -18.64 -0.01
N GLN A 147 -1.07 -19.68 -0.26
CA GLN A 147 0.27 -19.84 0.29
C GLN A 147 1.33 -19.48 -0.75
N PHE A 148 1.95 -18.31 -0.55
CA PHE A 148 3.09 -17.85 -1.34
C PHE A 148 4.40 -18.31 -0.71
N TYR A 149 5.27 -18.92 -1.50
CA TYR A 149 6.53 -19.48 -1.01
C TYR A 149 7.69 -19.17 -1.94
N GLU A 150 8.88 -19.02 -1.37
CA GLU A 150 10.10 -18.74 -2.13
C GLU A 150 10.88 -20.03 -2.41
N LYS A 151 11.47 -20.65 -1.37
CA LYS A 151 12.31 -21.85 -1.52
C LYS A 151 11.66 -23.12 -0.99
N GLN A 152 10.97 -23.01 0.15
CA GLN A 152 10.37 -24.16 0.81
C GLN A 152 9.02 -24.49 0.21
N VAL A 153 9.01 -25.53 -0.61
CA VAL A 153 7.80 -26.06 -1.24
C VAL A 153 6.85 -26.58 -0.15
N PRO A 154 5.61 -26.10 -0.08
CA PRO A 154 4.62 -26.60 0.87
C PRO A 154 4.33 -28.08 0.66
N LYS A 155 4.15 -28.83 1.76
CA LYS A 155 3.89 -30.27 1.72
C LYS A 155 2.43 -30.63 1.45
N THR A 156 1.51 -29.73 1.80
CA THR A 156 0.05 -29.89 1.67
C THR A 156 -0.51 -28.78 0.78
N GLY A 157 -1.76 -28.92 0.35
CA GLY A 157 -2.41 -27.98 -0.57
C GLY A 157 -2.18 -28.30 -2.05
N LYS A 158 -2.81 -27.50 -2.93
CA LYS A 158 -2.80 -27.69 -4.38
C LYS A 158 -1.96 -26.61 -5.04
N PHE A 159 -1.03 -27.01 -5.91
CA PHE A 159 -0.22 -26.06 -6.67
C PHE A 159 -1.04 -25.37 -7.77
N ILE A 160 -0.78 -24.08 -7.99
CA ILE A 160 -1.40 -23.30 -9.07
C ILE A 160 -1.28 -23.97 -10.44
N SER A 161 -0.16 -24.62 -10.72
CA SER A 161 0.08 -25.36 -11.97
C SER A 161 -0.86 -26.55 -12.16
N HIS A 162 -1.34 -27.15 -11.08
CA HIS A 162 -2.25 -28.32 -11.10
C HIS A 162 -3.73 -27.91 -11.08
N ILE A 163 -4.04 -26.63 -10.96
CA ILE A 163 -5.41 -26.13 -11.03
C ILE A 163 -5.85 -26.12 -12.49
N LYS A 164 -6.85 -26.94 -12.80
CA LYS A 164 -7.51 -26.95 -14.11
C LYS A 164 -8.69 -25.98 -14.07
N LEU A 165 -8.64 -24.96 -14.90
CA LEU A 165 -9.77 -24.07 -15.12
C LEU A 165 -10.70 -24.74 -16.15
N PRO A 166 -12.02 -24.77 -15.92
CA PRO A 166 -12.98 -25.30 -16.89
C PRO A 166 -12.99 -24.44 -18.17
N HIS A 167 -13.77 -24.85 -19.17
CA HIS A 167 -13.97 -24.00 -20.34
C HIS A 167 -14.64 -22.67 -19.93
N PRO A 168 -14.17 -21.52 -20.44
CA PRO A 168 -14.72 -20.23 -20.06
C PRO A 168 -16.21 -20.14 -20.38
N GLN A 169 -17.00 -19.72 -19.39
CA GLN A 169 -18.38 -19.32 -19.52
C GLN A 169 -18.60 -18.05 -18.69
N GLN A 170 -19.72 -17.38 -18.89
CA GLN A 170 -20.05 -16.14 -18.17
C GLN A 170 -21.09 -16.40 -17.09
N LEU A 171 -20.85 -15.86 -15.90
CA LEU A 171 -21.82 -15.77 -14.81
C LEU A 171 -21.87 -14.32 -14.31
N THR A 172 -22.95 -13.61 -14.59
CA THR A 172 -23.08 -12.18 -14.31
C THR A 172 -23.57 -11.86 -12.90
N GLU A 173 -24.12 -12.84 -12.20
CA GLU A 173 -24.68 -12.67 -10.86
C GLU A 173 -23.75 -13.24 -9.80
N PHE A 174 -23.53 -12.47 -8.74
CA PHE A 174 -22.85 -12.91 -7.54
C PHE A 174 -23.52 -12.29 -6.33
N GLU A 175 -23.96 -13.13 -5.40
CA GLU A 175 -24.53 -12.70 -4.14
C GLU A 175 -23.69 -13.28 -2.98
N ASN A 176 -23.20 -12.41 -2.12
CA ASN A 176 -22.47 -12.86 -0.95
C ASN A 176 -23.44 -13.22 0.19
N VAL A 177 -23.66 -14.51 0.39
CA VAL A 177 -24.35 -15.00 1.60
C VAL A 177 -23.40 -14.87 2.79
N TYR A 178 -23.57 -13.82 3.59
CA TYR A 178 -22.70 -13.56 4.74
C TYR A 178 -22.88 -14.59 5.86
N THR A 179 -21.76 -15.01 6.44
CA THR A 179 -21.70 -15.70 7.73
C THR A 179 -20.56 -15.12 8.57
N VAL A 180 -20.66 -15.18 9.90
CA VAL A 180 -19.63 -14.63 10.80
C VAL A 180 -18.27 -15.30 10.59
N ASP A 181 -18.25 -16.56 10.18
CA ASP A 181 -17.01 -17.29 9.92
C ASP A 181 -16.30 -16.81 8.65
N LYS A 182 -17.01 -16.16 7.72
CA LYS A 182 -16.40 -15.53 6.54
C LYS A 182 -15.50 -14.35 6.88
N ASP A 183 -15.66 -13.74 8.04
CA ASP A 183 -14.76 -12.65 8.48
C ASP A 183 -13.50 -13.19 9.18
N LYS A 184 -13.45 -14.52 9.42
CA LYS A 184 -12.34 -15.21 10.09
C LYS A 184 -11.52 -16.01 9.07
N GLY A 185 -10.45 -16.61 9.57
CA GLY A 185 -9.60 -17.51 8.79
C GLY A 185 -8.45 -16.80 8.09
N ILE A 186 -7.50 -17.63 7.63
CA ILE A 186 -6.28 -17.20 6.97
C ILE A 186 -6.58 -17.04 5.48
N SER A 187 -6.33 -15.86 4.93
CA SER A 187 -6.47 -15.57 3.51
C SER A 187 -5.17 -15.77 2.76
N ILE A 188 -4.05 -15.33 3.34
CA ILE A 188 -2.74 -15.35 2.71
C ILE A 188 -1.71 -15.87 3.70
N LYS A 189 -0.80 -16.73 3.23
CA LYS A 189 0.39 -17.16 3.96
C LYS A 189 1.64 -16.83 3.16
N PHE A 190 2.59 -16.15 3.77
CA PHE A 190 3.91 -15.90 3.17
C PHE A 190 4.96 -16.77 3.86
N ASN A 191 5.62 -17.64 3.09
CA ASN A 191 6.75 -18.45 3.56
C ASN A 191 8.06 -17.89 2.97
N LYS A 192 8.71 -17.02 3.73
CA LYS A 192 9.91 -16.26 3.32
C LYS A 192 11.16 -16.82 3.99
N SER A 193 12.23 -17.03 3.22
CA SER A 193 13.53 -17.37 3.78
C SER A 193 14.30 -16.08 4.08
N VAL A 194 14.47 -15.75 5.36
CA VAL A 194 15.08 -14.47 5.76
C VAL A 194 16.61 -14.58 5.77
N LYS A 195 17.14 -15.70 6.27
CA LYS A 195 18.56 -16.03 6.27
C LYS A 195 18.72 -17.54 6.09
N LEU A 196 19.94 -17.99 5.83
CA LEU A 196 20.24 -19.42 5.75
C LEU A 196 19.79 -20.12 7.04
N GLY A 197 18.86 -21.06 6.92
CA GLY A 197 18.29 -21.80 8.04
C GLY A 197 17.25 -21.03 8.87
N ILE A 198 16.86 -19.82 8.49
CA ILE A 198 15.80 -19.04 9.17
C ILE A 198 14.68 -18.75 8.17
N ASP A 199 13.56 -19.42 8.36
CA ASP A 199 12.35 -19.22 7.57
C ASP A 199 11.27 -18.61 8.46
N VAL A 200 10.45 -17.75 7.85
CA VAL A 200 9.36 -17.08 8.55
C VAL A 200 8.08 -17.32 7.77
N VAL A 201 7.10 -17.89 8.46
CA VAL A 201 5.74 -18.04 7.95
C VAL A 201 4.89 -16.94 8.55
N VAL A 202 4.29 -16.11 7.70
CA VAL A 202 3.38 -15.05 8.12
C VAL A 202 1.97 -15.38 7.65
N ASP A 203 1.05 -15.56 8.60
CA ASP A 203 -0.36 -15.78 8.34
C ASP A 203 -1.13 -14.45 8.39
N PHE A 204 -1.78 -14.09 7.29
CA PHE A 204 -2.69 -12.95 7.18
C PHE A 204 -4.13 -13.43 7.10
N THR A 205 -4.95 -12.90 7.99
CA THR A 205 -6.40 -13.13 8.04
C THR A 205 -7.16 -12.26 7.05
N GLN A 206 -8.44 -12.58 6.82
CA GLN A 206 -9.37 -11.73 6.05
C GLN A 206 -9.33 -10.28 6.55
N LEU A 207 -9.39 -10.08 7.87
CA LEU A 207 -9.35 -8.75 8.47
C LEU A 207 -8.07 -7.97 8.12
N ASN A 208 -6.92 -8.66 8.04
CA ASN A 208 -5.67 -7.99 7.68
C ASN A 208 -5.75 -7.38 6.28
N LEU A 209 -6.25 -8.15 5.31
CA LEU A 209 -6.42 -7.69 3.93
C LEU A 209 -7.44 -6.55 3.84
N ILE A 210 -8.60 -6.71 4.46
CA ILE A 210 -9.69 -5.72 4.36
C ILE A 210 -9.33 -4.41 5.06
N SER A 211 -8.57 -4.47 6.17
CA SER A 211 -8.06 -3.26 6.84
C SER A 211 -7.02 -2.54 5.98
N ALA A 212 -6.14 -3.28 5.28
CA ALA A 212 -5.17 -2.71 4.35
C ALA A 212 -5.85 -2.03 3.16
N VAL A 213 -6.87 -2.68 2.59
CA VAL A 213 -7.68 -2.12 1.49
C VAL A 213 -8.36 -0.83 1.94
N ALA A 214 -9.04 -0.87 3.09
CA ALA A 214 -9.74 0.31 3.61
C ALA A 214 -8.80 1.48 3.91
N SER A 215 -7.63 1.20 4.49
CA SER A 215 -6.59 2.22 4.68
C SER A 215 -6.12 2.79 3.34
N SER A 216 -5.87 1.93 2.34
CA SER A 216 -5.42 2.38 1.02
C SER A 216 -6.45 3.27 0.31
N ILE A 217 -7.74 2.93 0.40
CA ILE A 217 -8.83 3.76 -0.16
C ILE A 217 -8.85 5.15 0.49
N LYS A 218 -8.62 5.24 1.79
CA LYS A 218 -8.59 6.54 2.49
C LYS A 218 -7.36 7.37 2.21
N HIS A 219 -6.26 6.75 1.79
CA HIS A 219 -5.08 7.46 1.32
C HIS A 219 -5.16 7.85 -0.16
N LEU A 220 -6.14 7.33 -0.91
CA LEU A 220 -6.42 7.76 -2.28
C LEU A 220 -6.98 9.20 -2.28
N PRO A 221 -6.43 10.12 -3.09
CA PRO A 221 -7.00 11.46 -3.23
C PRO A 221 -8.42 11.41 -3.81
N VAL A 222 -9.29 12.32 -3.37
CA VAL A 222 -10.76 12.28 -3.58
C VAL A 222 -11.16 12.10 -5.05
N ASP A 223 -10.46 12.75 -5.97
CA ASP A 223 -10.84 12.81 -7.39
C ASP A 223 -10.34 11.62 -8.23
N HIS A 224 -9.94 10.52 -7.59
CA HIS A 224 -9.31 9.38 -8.29
C HIS A 224 -10.18 8.12 -8.36
N THR A 225 -11.39 8.12 -7.78
CA THR A 225 -12.31 6.97 -7.90
C THR A 225 -12.85 6.82 -9.32
N GLY A 226 -13.02 5.58 -9.79
CA GLY A 226 -13.54 5.31 -11.14
C GLY A 226 -12.59 5.60 -12.30
N LYS A 227 -11.33 5.97 -12.00
CA LYS A 227 -10.27 6.20 -13.00
C LYS A 227 -9.59 4.91 -13.44
N SER A 228 -8.71 5.01 -14.43
CA SER A 228 -7.86 3.89 -14.89
C SER A 228 -6.65 3.69 -13.97
N PHE A 229 -6.32 2.43 -13.66
CA PHE A 229 -5.28 2.06 -12.71
C PHE A 229 -4.39 0.96 -13.27
N THR A 230 -3.11 1.26 -13.45
CA THR A 230 -2.09 0.28 -13.87
C THR A 230 -1.30 -0.24 -12.67
N ILE A 231 -1.20 -1.57 -12.57
CA ILE A 231 -0.37 -2.29 -11.60
C ILE A 231 0.83 -2.88 -12.30
N ILE A 232 2.03 -2.37 -11.98
CA ILE A 232 3.27 -2.97 -12.45
C ILE A 232 3.67 -4.10 -11.52
N SER A 233 3.52 -5.31 -12.04
CA SER A 233 3.73 -6.55 -11.30
C SER A 233 5.22 -6.71 -10.93
N SER A 234 5.49 -7.32 -9.77
CA SER A 234 6.85 -7.67 -9.34
C SER A 234 6.84 -9.04 -8.63
N PRO A 235 7.77 -9.96 -9.00
CA PRO A 235 7.80 -11.34 -8.51
C PRO A 235 8.49 -11.45 -7.14
N ASP A 236 8.01 -10.70 -6.15
CA ASP A 236 8.50 -10.69 -4.78
C ASP A 236 7.34 -10.51 -3.78
N PHE A 237 7.56 -10.75 -2.48
CA PHE A 237 6.47 -10.71 -1.48
C PHE A 237 5.81 -9.33 -1.39
N GLU A 238 6.61 -8.27 -1.45
CA GLU A 238 6.13 -6.89 -1.44
C GLU A 238 5.34 -6.58 -2.72
N GLY A 239 5.83 -7.03 -3.88
CA GLY A 239 5.13 -6.94 -5.18
C GLY A 239 3.81 -7.70 -5.24
N VAL A 240 3.77 -8.93 -4.71
CA VAL A 240 2.54 -9.73 -4.58
C VAL A 240 1.56 -9.05 -3.64
N SER A 241 2.02 -8.57 -2.48
CA SER A 241 1.17 -7.84 -1.53
C SER A 241 0.60 -6.56 -2.16
N ASN A 242 1.43 -5.77 -2.84
CA ASN A 242 1.00 -4.57 -3.56
C ASN A 242 -0.04 -4.91 -4.64
N THR A 243 0.24 -5.93 -5.47
CA THR A 243 -0.66 -6.35 -6.55
C THR A 243 -2.04 -6.74 -6.01
N ILE A 244 -2.10 -7.62 -5.01
CA ILE A 244 -3.37 -8.04 -4.41
C ILE A 244 -4.08 -6.85 -3.75
N LEU A 245 -3.36 -6.04 -2.98
CA LEU A 245 -3.93 -4.89 -2.29
C LEU A 245 -4.54 -3.88 -3.26
N LYS A 246 -3.80 -3.49 -4.30
CA LYS A 246 -4.24 -2.51 -5.28
C LYS A 246 -5.36 -3.07 -6.16
N LEU A 247 -5.33 -4.36 -6.50
CA LEU A 247 -6.43 -5.04 -7.19
C LEU A 247 -7.73 -5.03 -6.36
N LEU A 248 -7.66 -5.34 -5.07
CA LEU A 248 -8.85 -5.29 -4.21
C LEU A 248 -9.34 -3.85 -4.00
N MET A 249 -8.43 -2.88 -3.90
CA MET A 249 -8.76 -1.47 -3.80
C MET A 249 -9.49 -0.96 -5.06
N THR A 250 -9.00 -1.32 -6.25
CA THR A 250 -9.60 -0.89 -7.53
C THR A 250 -11.00 -1.47 -7.73
N PHE A 251 -11.27 -2.67 -7.22
CA PHE A 251 -12.61 -3.25 -7.20
C PHE A 251 -13.59 -2.42 -6.38
N VAL A 252 -13.21 -2.05 -5.15
CA VAL A 252 -14.06 -1.20 -4.29
C VAL A 252 -14.26 0.19 -4.92
N CYS A 253 -13.19 0.77 -5.46
CA CYS A 253 -13.20 2.09 -6.10
C CYS A 253 -13.78 2.11 -7.52
N GLN A 254 -14.23 0.96 -8.04
CA GLN A 254 -14.86 0.84 -9.35
C GLN A 254 -13.97 1.31 -10.52
N MET A 255 -12.67 1.06 -10.40
CA MET A 255 -11.66 1.47 -11.38
C MET A 255 -11.53 0.46 -12.52
N GLU A 256 -10.94 0.90 -13.64
CA GLU A 256 -10.46 0.03 -14.71
C GLU A 256 -9.04 -0.41 -14.38
N VAL A 257 -8.76 -1.72 -14.48
CA VAL A 257 -7.50 -2.29 -13.98
C VAL A 257 -6.68 -2.85 -15.13
N HIS A 258 -5.44 -2.41 -15.21
CA HIS A 258 -4.41 -2.90 -16.12
C HIS A 258 -3.28 -3.51 -15.29
N ILE A 259 -2.81 -4.69 -15.66
CA ILE A 259 -1.69 -5.37 -15.02
C ILE A 259 -0.61 -5.59 -16.06
N GLU A 260 0.51 -4.92 -15.84
CA GLU A 260 1.61 -4.85 -16.81
C GLU A 260 2.94 -5.27 -16.19
N ASP A 261 3.86 -5.69 -17.06
CA ASP A 261 5.23 -6.00 -16.63
C ASP A 261 6.13 -4.76 -16.62
N ALA A 262 5.76 -3.70 -17.36
CA ALA A 262 6.53 -2.47 -17.50
C ALA A 262 5.62 -1.22 -17.45
N PRO A 263 6.11 -0.08 -16.92
CA PRO A 263 5.30 1.12 -16.80
C PRO A 263 5.06 1.81 -18.16
N THR A 264 3.79 2.06 -18.50
CA THR A 264 3.38 2.83 -19.69
C THR A 264 2.97 4.27 -19.34
N PHE A 265 2.51 4.51 -18.10
CA PHE A 265 1.99 5.79 -17.61
C PHE A 265 0.84 6.38 -18.45
N GLU A 266 0.14 5.56 -19.22
CA GLU A 266 -1.01 5.99 -20.03
C GLU A 266 -2.25 6.20 -19.17
N THR A 267 -2.40 5.39 -18.12
CA THR A 267 -3.49 5.49 -17.16
C THR A 267 -3.36 6.68 -16.21
N ASP A 268 -4.46 6.98 -15.53
CA ASP A 268 -4.51 8.05 -14.52
C ASP A 268 -3.65 7.73 -13.30
N ILE A 269 -3.64 6.46 -12.90
CA ILE A 269 -2.92 5.98 -11.74
C ILE A 269 -2.00 4.84 -12.15
N THR A 270 -0.77 4.82 -11.63
CA THR A 270 0.18 3.71 -11.81
C THR A 270 0.81 3.35 -10.48
N THR A 271 0.90 2.07 -10.11
CA THR A 271 1.74 1.60 -9.01
C THR A 271 2.92 0.80 -9.57
N LEU A 272 4.14 1.08 -9.13
CA LEU A 272 5.33 0.35 -9.59
C LEU A 272 6.39 0.17 -8.50
N PRO A 273 7.20 -0.90 -8.58
CA PRO A 273 8.34 -1.06 -7.69
C PRO A 273 9.41 -0.02 -8.03
N GLU A 274 10.17 0.44 -7.03
CA GLU A 274 11.27 1.41 -7.23
C GLU A 274 12.29 0.99 -8.30
N SER A 275 12.55 -0.31 -8.42
CA SER A 275 13.47 -0.88 -9.40
C SER A 275 13.04 -0.67 -10.85
N LYS A 276 11.75 -0.38 -11.10
CA LYS A 276 11.19 -0.12 -12.43
C LYS A 276 10.92 1.37 -12.68
N ALA A 277 11.31 2.26 -11.77
CA ALA A 277 11.13 3.70 -11.97
C ALA A 277 12.12 4.23 -13.03
N ILE A 278 11.60 4.99 -13.99
CA ILE A 278 12.39 5.53 -15.10
C ILE A 278 12.83 6.96 -14.76
N LEU A 279 14.16 7.17 -14.70
CA LEU A 279 14.77 8.48 -14.54
C LEU A 279 15.52 8.84 -15.83
N SER A 280 14.94 9.73 -16.65
CA SER A 280 15.53 10.24 -17.88
C SER A 280 16.06 11.66 -17.71
N GLU A 281 17.06 12.08 -18.49
CA GLU A 281 17.54 13.47 -18.43
C GLU A 281 16.41 14.49 -18.60
N LEU A 282 16.43 15.55 -17.77
CA LEU A 282 15.44 16.61 -17.82
C LEU A 282 15.81 17.65 -18.86
N SER A 283 14.86 17.97 -19.74
CA SER A 283 14.95 19.16 -20.58
C SER A 283 15.01 20.45 -19.73
N TRP A 284 15.45 21.57 -20.32
CA TRP A 284 15.50 22.86 -19.62
C TRP A 284 14.13 23.30 -19.07
N LYS A 285 13.03 23.03 -19.79
CA LYS A 285 11.65 23.31 -19.32
C LYS A 285 11.30 22.48 -18.09
N GLN A 286 11.72 21.21 -18.06
CA GLN A 286 11.52 20.33 -16.93
C GLN A 286 12.35 20.74 -15.72
N ASN A 287 13.58 21.24 -15.91
CA ASN A 287 14.38 21.81 -14.83
C ASN A 287 13.71 23.04 -14.20
N ILE A 288 13.08 23.90 -15.00
CA ILE A 288 12.26 25.01 -14.46
C ILE A 288 11.08 24.47 -13.65
N LYS A 289 10.36 23.46 -14.16
CA LYS A 289 9.28 22.81 -13.40
C LYS A 289 9.78 22.20 -12.08
N LEU A 290 10.96 21.57 -12.08
CA LEU A 290 11.58 21.00 -10.88
C LEU A 290 11.86 22.08 -9.82
N HIS A 291 12.28 23.28 -10.25
CA HIS A 291 12.45 24.41 -9.35
C HIS A 291 11.11 24.84 -8.72
N PHE A 292 10.05 24.99 -9.51
CA PHE A 292 8.72 25.33 -9.00
C PHE A 292 8.14 24.24 -8.09
N LEU A 293 8.39 22.96 -8.40
CA LEU A 293 8.03 21.83 -7.54
C LEU A 293 8.68 21.97 -6.16
N GLY A 294 9.96 22.34 -6.10
CA GLY A 294 10.67 22.61 -4.83
C GLY A 294 10.09 23.77 -4.03
N LEU A 295 9.36 24.69 -4.68
CA LEU A 295 8.61 25.77 -4.03
C LEU A 295 7.18 25.35 -3.62
N GLY A 296 6.79 24.10 -3.89
CA GLY A 296 5.44 23.58 -3.62
C GLY A 296 4.40 23.88 -4.70
N ILE A 297 4.85 24.31 -5.89
CA ILE A 297 3.99 24.71 -7.02
C ILE A 297 4.04 23.59 -8.06
N PHE A 298 3.00 22.74 -8.07
CA PHE A 298 2.87 21.64 -9.01
C PHE A 298 1.41 21.23 -9.18
N SER A 299 1.03 20.83 -10.39
CA SER A 299 -0.32 20.36 -10.68
C SER A 299 -0.24 19.21 -11.67
N SER A 300 -0.93 18.12 -11.34
CA SER A 300 -1.16 17.01 -12.26
C SER A 300 -2.39 16.22 -11.83
N ASP A 301 -3.14 15.70 -12.80
CA ASP A 301 -4.27 14.80 -12.56
C ASP A 301 -3.84 13.32 -12.47
N LYS A 302 -2.54 13.05 -12.71
CA LYS A 302 -1.94 11.71 -12.66
C LYS A 302 -1.31 11.44 -11.31
N LEU A 303 -1.37 10.18 -10.90
CA LEU A 303 -0.81 9.70 -9.65
C LEU A 303 0.04 8.44 -9.86
N VAL A 304 1.24 8.46 -9.30
CA VAL A 304 2.16 7.34 -9.32
C VAL A 304 2.46 6.90 -7.90
N TYR A 305 2.12 5.66 -7.57
CA TYR A 305 2.60 4.99 -6.36
C TYR A 305 3.93 4.30 -6.69
N VAL A 306 4.94 4.58 -5.88
CA VAL A 306 6.24 3.93 -5.98
C VAL A 306 6.46 3.13 -4.71
N TYR A 307 6.55 1.81 -4.81
CA TYR A 307 6.72 0.96 -3.64
C TYR A 307 8.11 0.34 -3.54
N SER A 308 8.57 0.13 -2.31
CA SER A 308 9.81 -0.60 -2.03
C SER A 308 9.77 -1.30 -0.69
N SER A 309 10.70 -2.24 -0.51
CA SER A 309 11.00 -2.78 0.81
C SER A 309 11.60 -1.68 1.68
N VAL A 310 11.05 -1.54 2.87
CA VAL A 310 11.53 -0.59 3.89
C VAL A 310 12.98 -0.82 4.30
N SER A 311 13.49 -2.04 4.13
CA SER A 311 14.88 -2.38 4.43
C SER A 311 15.86 -1.97 3.33
N HIS A 312 15.39 -1.82 2.08
CA HIS A 312 16.26 -1.53 0.92
C HIS A 312 15.64 -0.48 -0.02
N PRO A 313 15.37 0.74 0.47
CA PRO A 313 14.93 1.85 -0.37
C PRO A 313 16.02 2.25 -1.37
N GLN A 314 15.67 2.38 -2.66
CA GLN A 314 16.60 2.67 -3.75
C GLN A 314 16.59 4.15 -4.17
N LEU A 315 15.40 4.78 -4.14
CA LEU A 315 15.23 6.17 -4.58
C LEU A 315 15.35 7.17 -3.42
N THR A 316 16.03 8.28 -3.68
CA THR A 316 16.07 9.46 -2.81
C THR A 316 14.88 10.38 -3.05
N SER A 317 14.57 11.27 -2.11
CA SER A 317 13.50 12.27 -2.30
C SER A 317 13.71 13.17 -3.51
N SER A 318 14.97 13.48 -3.84
CA SER A 318 15.31 14.23 -5.06
C SER A 318 15.00 13.44 -6.33
N GLN A 319 15.31 12.14 -6.36
CA GLN A 319 14.95 11.26 -7.49
C GLN A 319 13.43 11.07 -7.61
N LEU A 320 12.68 11.07 -6.50
CA LEU A 320 11.21 11.06 -6.55
C LEU A 320 10.65 12.36 -7.13
N ASN A 321 11.21 13.52 -6.78
CA ASN A 321 10.86 14.79 -7.41
C ASN A 321 11.18 14.79 -8.90
N HIS A 322 12.31 14.22 -9.28
CA HIS A 322 12.66 14.04 -10.68
C HIS A 322 11.63 13.14 -11.40
N LEU A 323 11.22 12.03 -10.78
CA LEU A 323 10.18 11.15 -11.32
C LEU A 323 8.84 11.87 -11.51
N ARG A 324 8.43 12.74 -10.57
CA ARG A 324 7.22 13.59 -10.71
C ARG A 324 7.27 14.45 -11.97
N ILE A 325 8.45 15.00 -12.29
CA ILE A 325 8.64 15.84 -13.47
C ILE A 325 8.69 15.02 -14.77
N VAL A 326 9.36 13.87 -14.77
CA VAL A 326 9.44 12.97 -15.94
C VAL A 326 8.06 12.44 -16.32
N THR A 327 7.32 11.95 -15.32
CA THR A 327 5.98 11.35 -15.53
C THR A 327 4.85 12.39 -15.55
N ASN A 328 5.16 13.66 -15.24
CA ASN A 328 4.20 14.72 -15.01
C ASN A 328 3.05 14.24 -14.09
N SER A 329 3.40 13.65 -12.95
CA SER A 329 2.45 13.03 -11.99
C SER A 329 2.79 13.40 -10.55
N HIS A 330 1.81 13.32 -9.66
CA HIS A 330 2.08 13.26 -8.23
C HIS A 330 2.68 11.88 -7.91
N VAL A 331 3.72 11.85 -7.09
CA VAL A 331 4.35 10.59 -6.65
C VAL A 331 4.11 10.39 -5.17
N ILE A 332 3.56 9.24 -4.80
CA ILE A 332 3.46 8.76 -3.42
C ILE A 332 4.41 7.57 -3.29
N ARG A 333 5.31 7.63 -2.31
CA ARG A 333 6.15 6.48 -1.96
C ARG A 333 5.45 5.64 -0.91
N GLU A 334 5.52 4.33 -1.06
CA GLU A 334 4.99 3.35 -0.13
C GLU A 334 6.09 2.38 0.31
N TYR A 335 6.32 2.26 1.61
CA TYR A 335 7.27 1.30 2.16
C TYR A 335 6.52 0.04 2.58
N TYR A 336 7.07 -1.14 2.26
CA TYR A 336 6.49 -2.44 2.58
C TYR A 336 7.45 -3.26 3.43
N THR A 337 6.88 -4.18 4.20
CA THR A 337 7.60 -5.24 4.92
C THR A 337 6.79 -6.52 4.82
N TYR A 338 7.45 -7.67 4.76
CA TYR A 338 6.80 -8.96 4.51
C TYR A 338 5.84 -9.41 5.63
N ASN A 339 5.93 -8.84 6.83
CA ASN A 339 5.09 -9.20 7.98
C ASN A 339 3.87 -8.28 8.17
N ILE A 340 3.68 -7.28 7.32
CA ILE A 340 2.53 -6.37 7.33
C ILE A 340 1.94 -6.36 5.92
N PHE A 341 0.63 -6.58 5.81
CA PHE A 341 -0.04 -6.55 4.52
C PHE A 341 -0.39 -5.11 4.14
N GLY A 342 0.19 -4.62 3.04
CA GLY A 342 0.12 -3.22 2.64
C GLY A 342 1.26 -2.35 3.17
N PRO A 343 1.21 -1.03 2.88
CA PRO A 343 2.29 -0.14 3.23
C PRO A 343 2.40 0.01 4.75
N ILE A 344 3.63 0.03 5.26
CA ILE A 344 3.95 0.40 6.64
C ILE A 344 4.08 1.92 6.78
N LEU A 345 4.63 2.60 5.77
CA LEU A 345 4.77 4.04 5.73
C LEU A 345 4.44 4.54 4.33
N THR A 346 3.88 5.74 4.25
CA THR A 346 3.58 6.39 2.97
C THR A 346 4.06 7.83 2.98
N THR A 347 4.51 8.41 1.88
CA THR A 347 4.66 9.88 1.81
C THR A 347 3.30 10.53 1.53
N ASP A 348 3.13 11.80 1.89
CA ASP A 348 1.92 12.52 1.52
C ASP A 348 1.88 12.86 0.02
N TYR A 349 0.68 13.12 -0.51
CA TYR A 349 0.43 13.45 -1.91
C TYR A 349 1.09 14.77 -2.35
N TYR A 350 1.23 15.72 -1.42
CA TYR A 350 1.89 17.01 -1.64
C TYR A 350 3.32 17.07 -1.09
N GLU A 351 3.95 15.91 -0.85
CA GLU A 351 5.29 15.85 -0.31
C GLU A 351 6.35 16.06 -1.40
N TYR A 352 6.89 17.28 -1.45
CA TYR A 352 7.93 17.69 -2.40
C TYR A 352 9.26 18.04 -1.72
N ARG A 353 9.33 17.98 -0.38
CA ARG A 353 10.53 18.36 0.36
C ARG A 353 11.63 17.33 0.11
N THR A 354 12.85 17.82 0.00
CA THR A 354 14.03 16.99 -0.21
C THR A 354 14.70 16.69 1.12
N TYR A 355 14.67 15.41 1.51
CA TYR A 355 15.34 14.92 2.70
C TYR A 355 16.50 14.00 2.33
N THR A 356 17.51 13.97 3.21
CA THR A 356 18.64 13.05 3.09
C THR A 356 18.27 11.62 3.51
N ARG A 357 17.25 11.48 4.36
CA ARG A 357 16.78 10.20 4.90
C ARG A 357 15.44 9.81 4.31
N GLN A 358 15.17 8.52 4.31
CA GLN A 358 13.84 7.99 4.01
C GLN A 358 12.87 8.38 5.12
N PHE A 359 11.64 8.72 4.74
CA PHE A 359 10.64 9.15 5.69
C PHE A 359 9.24 8.88 5.17
N GLY A 360 8.28 8.87 6.08
CA GLY A 360 6.88 8.81 5.73
C GLY A 360 5.96 9.02 6.93
N VAL A 361 4.68 8.90 6.65
CA VAL A 361 3.59 9.01 7.60
C VAL A 361 2.96 7.65 7.83
N ILE A 362 2.29 7.52 8.97
CA ILE A 362 1.63 6.29 9.36
C ILE A 362 0.33 6.11 8.56
N PRO A 363 0.08 4.92 7.98
CA PRO A 363 -1.22 4.57 7.40
C PRO A 363 -2.28 4.40 8.50
N GLN A 364 -3.54 4.65 8.18
CA GLN A 364 -4.63 4.61 9.16
C GLN A 364 -4.84 3.26 9.86
N SER A 365 -4.36 2.17 9.25
CA SER A 365 -4.47 0.83 9.82
C SER A 365 -3.39 0.49 10.86
N LEU A 366 -2.44 1.41 11.10
CA LEU A 366 -1.32 1.23 12.00
C LEU A 366 -1.18 2.40 12.99
N GLU A 367 -0.51 2.10 14.09
CA GLU A 367 -0.01 3.00 15.12
C GLU A 367 1.45 2.62 15.39
N MET A 368 2.26 3.62 15.72
CA MET A 368 3.70 3.40 15.86
C MET A 368 4.29 4.17 17.02
N LYS A 369 5.28 3.57 17.67
CA LYS A 369 6.16 4.23 18.62
C LYS A 369 7.59 3.74 18.43
N VAL A 370 8.54 4.48 18.95
CA VAL A 370 9.95 4.11 18.97
C VAL A 370 10.33 3.80 20.42
N ASN A 371 10.92 2.63 20.67
CA ASN A 371 11.43 2.24 21.99
C ASN A 371 12.96 2.24 22.02
N ASN A 372 13.53 2.09 23.22
CA ASN A 372 14.98 2.04 23.42
C ASN A 372 15.69 3.26 22.80
N LEU A 373 15.16 4.45 23.10
CA LEU A 373 15.67 5.71 22.57
C LEU A 373 17.10 5.97 23.06
N ASP A 374 18.00 6.29 22.13
CA ASP A 374 19.31 6.84 22.43
C ASP A 374 19.27 8.35 22.71
N ALA A 375 20.43 8.96 22.99
CA ALA A 375 20.55 10.40 23.26
C ALA A 375 20.06 11.29 22.10
N ASN A 376 19.99 10.75 20.88
CA ASN A 376 19.50 11.46 19.70
C ASN A 376 18.01 11.22 19.44
N GLY A 377 17.33 10.42 20.26
CA GLY A 377 15.93 10.03 20.08
C GLY A 377 15.75 8.98 18.98
N ILE A 378 16.79 8.20 18.67
CA ILE A 378 16.73 7.10 17.71
C ILE A 378 16.55 5.80 18.48
N GLY A 379 15.65 4.94 18.03
CA GLY A 379 15.39 3.66 18.69
C GLY A 379 14.82 2.63 17.73
N SER A 380 14.30 1.53 18.29
CA SER A 380 13.66 0.47 17.49
C SER A 380 12.18 0.76 17.31
N LEU A 381 11.68 0.50 16.10
CA LEU A 381 10.30 0.78 15.75
C LEU A 381 9.38 -0.34 16.26
N LEU A 382 8.33 0.06 16.96
CA LEU A 382 7.25 -0.80 17.41
C LEU A 382 5.96 -0.40 16.69
N VAL A 383 5.22 -1.40 16.22
CA VAL A 383 4.01 -1.19 15.43
C VAL A 383 2.86 -1.98 16.04
N ARG A 384 1.68 -1.38 16.05
CA ARG A 384 0.41 -2.02 16.38
C ARG A 384 -0.59 -1.72 15.27
N GLY A 385 -1.47 -2.66 14.97
CA GLY A 385 -2.53 -2.41 14.00
C GLY A 385 -3.11 -3.67 13.40
N TYR A 386 -4.08 -3.47 12.51
CA TYR A 386 -4.89 -4.56 11.96
C TYR A 386 -4.33 -5.17 10.69
N THR A 387 -3.23 -4.65 10.14
CA THR A 387 -2.58 -5.21 8.94
C THR A 387 -1.39 -6.12 9.24
N ILE A 388 -1.03 -6.28 10.52
CA ILE A 388 0.09 -7.11 10.96
C ILE A 388 -0.31 -8.59 10.90
N GLY A 389 0.49 -9.40 10.21
CA GLY A 389 0.30 -10.84 10.11
C GLY A 389 0.91 -11.58 11.32
N LYS A 390 0.34 -12.75 11.63
CA LYS A 390 0.88 -13.60 12.69
C LYS A 390 2.12 -14.32 12.17
N SER A 391 3.28 -13.99 12.72
CA SER A 391 4.57 -14.54 12.28
C SER A 391 5.00 -15.73 13.13
N THR A 392 5.42 -16.80 12.47
CA THR A 392 6.00 -18.00 13.09
C THR A 392 7.39 -18.22 12.50
N ASN A 393 8.41 -18.29 13.36
CA ASN A 393 9.80 -18.42 12.94
C ASN A 393 10.22 -19.89 13.01
N TYR A 394 10.94 -20.36 12.00
CA TYR A 394 11.51 -21.69 11.95
C TYR A 394 13.03 -21.57 11.85
N LEU A 395 13.75 -22.20 12.77
CA LEU A 395 15.20 -22.31 12.73
C LEU A 395 15.55 -23.75 12.35
N ASN A 396 16.18 -23.94 11.18
CA ASN A 396 16.50 -25.25 10.61
C ASN A 396 15.28 -26.20 10.59
N GLY A 397 14.11 -25.66 10.25
CA GLY A 397 12.85 -26.40 10.22
C GLY A 397 12.18 -26.62 11.58
N VAL A 398 12.78 -26.17 12.68
CA VAL A 398 12.19 -26.26 14.03
C VAL A 398 11.51 -24.96 14.41
N GLU A 399 10.21 -25.03 14.69
CA GLU A 399 9.40 -23.90 15.14
C GLU A 399 9.97 -23.30 16.42
N GLN A 400 10.26 -22.00 16.40
CA GLN A 400 10.70 -21.24 17.55
C GLN A 400 9.48 -20.64 18.24
N LYS A 401 9.22 -21.04 19.48
CA LYS A 401 8.23 -20.37 20.32
C LYS A 401 8.75 -18.96 20.63
N GLN A 402 8.09 -17.94 20.09
CA GLN A 402 8.36 -16.58 20.52
C GLN A 402 8.00 -16.45 22.00
N ASN A 403 8.97 -16.03 22.82
CA ASN A 403 8.67 -15.59 24.18
C ASN A 403 7.72 -14.41 24.06
N ALA A 404 6.54 -14.53 24.69
CA ALA A 404 5.54 -13.48 24.76
C ALA A 404 6.06 -12.33 25.63
N ASN A 405 7.03 -11.57 25.15
CA ASN A 405 7.31 -10.23 25.65
C ASN A 405 6.26 -9.28 25.05
N SER A 406 4.99 -9.54 25.30
CA SER A 406 3.97 -8.52 25.13
C SER A 406 3.85 -7.81 26.47
N ASN A 407 4.18 -6.51 26.50
CA ASN A 407 3.85 -5.64 27.64
C ASN A 407 2.31 -5.43 27.76
N GLY A 408 1.49 -6.38 27.30
CA GLY A 408 0.03 -6.30 27.22
C GLY A 408 -0.53 -5.28 26.22
N ASP A 409 0.30 -4.37 25.69
CA ASP A 409 -0.12 -3.21 24.90
C ASP A 409 -0.32 -3.49 23.40
N GLY A 410 0.07 -4.68 22.93
CA GLY A 410 -0.14 -5.16 21.56
C GLY A 410 0.84 -4.62 20.53
N PHE A 411 1.89 -3.91 20.95
CA PHE A 411 2.94 -3.45 20.05
C PHE A 411 3.93 -4.57 19.72
N MET A 412 4.28 -4.70 18.44
CA MET A 412 5.23 -5.68 17.94
C MET A 412 6.48 -4.99 17.39
N PRO A 413 7.68 -5.49 17.70
CA PRO A 413 8.91 -4.96 17.13
C PRO A 413 9.00 -5.32 15.66
N ILE A 414 9.50 -4.37 14.89
CA ILE A 414 9.94 -4.60 13.53
C ILE A 414 11.43 -4.26 13.45
N ASN A 415 12.16 -4.96 12.58
CA ASN A 415 13.61 -4.83 12.47
C ASN A 415 14.02 -3.56 11.71
N ILE A 416 13.58 -2.41 12.23
CA ILE A 416 13.76 -1.08 11.66
C ILE A 416 14.05 -0.12 12.80
N ARG A 417 14.99 0.79 12.58
CA ARG A 417 15.25 1.90 13.49
C ARG A 417 14.78 3.20 12.87
N GLY A 418 14.37 4.12 13.73
CA GLY A 418 13.89 5.41 13.27
C GLY A 418 13.78 6.44 14.37
N LYS A 419 13.38 7.64 13.95
CA LYS A 419 13.15 8.80 14.81
C LYS A 419 11.99 9.62 14.26
N TRP A 420 11.13 10.10 15.15
CA TRP A 420 10.09 11.07 14.80
C TRP A 420 10.71 12.45 14.62
N GLY A 421 10.40 13.10 13.48
CA GLY A 421 10.71 14.50 13.29
C GLY A 421 9.66 15.40 13.90
N THR A 422 10.00 16.69 13.95
CA THR A 422 9.09 17.75 14.43
C THR A 422 7.91 17.97 13.50
N ASP A 423 8.00 17.50 12.25
CA ASP A 423 6.94 17.57 11.24
C ASP A 423 5.93 16.42 11.32
N GLY A 424 6.11 15.52 12.30
CA GLY A 424 5.29 14.33 12.48
C GLY A 424 5.64 13.18 11.52
N CYS A 425 6.68 13.31 10.70
CA CYS A 425 7.16 12.20 9.87
C CYS A 425 8.06 11.26 10.67
N LEU A 426 8.01 9.96 10.34
CA LEU A 426 8.99 8.99 10.82
C LEU A 426 10.16 8.95 9.85
N TYR A 427 11.37 9.22 10.34
CA TYR A 427 12.61 9.12 9.57
C TYR A 427 13.26 7.77 9.85
N LEU A 428 13.50 6.99 8.80
CA LEU A 428 14.19 5.71 8.86
C LEU A 428 15.70 5.92 8.92
N ILE A 429 16.40 5.07 9.69
CA ILE A 429 17.83 5.22 10.00
C ILE A 429 18.57 3.91 9.82
#